data_AF-A0A553SQG5-F1
#
_entry.id   AF-A0A553SQG5-F1
#
_cell.length_a   1.000
_cell.length_b   1.000
_cell.length_c   1.000
_cell.angle_alpha   90.00
_cell.angle_beta   90.00
_cell.angle_gamma   90.00
#
_symmetry.space_group_name_H-M   'P 1'
#
loop_
_entity.id
_entity.type
_entity.pdbx_description
1 polymer ?
#
loop_
_entity_poly.entity_id
_entity_poly.type
_entity_poly.pdbx_seq_one_letter_code
_entity_poly.pdbx_strand_id
1 'polypeptide(L)'
;MINQNNDNFNWKKLYFSKNSFLNTILCLAFCFAILSSIFLNDFSWSGFFTLLFILVILLLISPINDYGHRMLVGKEDVDLSVYPTSTYDIKKLKEELERLEKLNLGKGYRRVMNINEKLVYSFSIGVFGVGLFIVALKLINGEFTDLVNWLSITAFGMALYPMMETAAKNRLAGKINEIHSRLNDIKDRQNENKLNKILHTLEKLKNQN
;
A
#
# COMPACT_ATOMS: atom_id res chain seq x y z
N MET A 1 -2.90 27.76 -17.27
CA MET A 1 -3.60 26.78 -18.14
C MET A 1 -3.35 25.40 -17.58
N ILE A 2 -4.38 24.78 -17.01
CA ILE A 2 -4.33 23.39 -16.53
C ILE A 2 -4.48 22.53 -17.78
N ASN A 3 -3.41 21.85 -18.21
CA ASN A 3 -3.51 20.79 -19.19
C ASN A 3 -4.27 19.64 -18.52
N GLN A 4 -5.59 19.64 -18.70
CA GLN A 4 -6.41 18.44 -18.56
C GLN A 4 -6.04 17.53 -19.74
N ASN A 5 -4.91 16.82 -19.61
CA ASN A 5 -4.69 15.66 -20.45
C ASN A 5 -5.82 14.69 -20.14
N ASN A 6 -6.61 14.46 -21.17
CA ASN A 6 -7.73 13.54 -21.23
C ASN A 6 -7.17 12.12 -21.21
N ASP A 7 -6.62 11.71 -20.07
CA ASP A 7 -6.21 10.34 -19.83
C ASP A 7 -7.49 9.54 -19.67
N ASN A 8 -7.93 8.95 -20.78
CA ASN A 8 -8.96 7.92 -20.84
C ASN A 8 -8.50 6.73 -19.99
N PHE A 9 -8.69 6.85 -18.68
CA PHE A 9 -8.28 5.87 -17.68
C PHE A 9 -9.03 4.57 -17.92
N ASN A 10 -8.30 3.56 -18.36
CA ASN A 10 -8.87 2.31 -18.84
C ASN A 10 -9.00 1.31 -17.67
N TRP A 11 -10.05 1.47 -16.85
CA TRP A 11 -10.35 0.69 -15.63
C TRP A 11 -10.26 -0.83 -15.83
N LYS A 12 -10.67 -1.32 -17.02
CA LYS A 12 -10.63 -2.74 -17.39
C LYS A 12 -9.21 -3.31 -17.36
N LYS A 13 -8.22 -2.52 -17.78
CA LYS A 13 -6.82 -2.95 -17.89
C LYS A 13 -6.11 -2.99 -16.52
N LEU A 14 -6.57 -2.20 -15.54
CA LEU A 14 -5.95 -2.14 -14.22
C LEU A 14 -6.38 -3.29 -13.31
N TYR A 15 -7.68 -3.66 -13.34
CA TYR A 15 -8.27 -4.63 -12.40
C TYR A 15 -8.52 -6.01 -12.99
N PHE A 16 -8.77 -6.14 -14.29
CA PHE A 16 -9.18 -7.42 -14.90
C PHE A 16 -8.10 -8.10 -15.76
N SER A 17 -6.91 -7.49 -15.94
CA SER A 17 -5.91 -7.97 -16.91
C SER A 17 -4.72 -8.71 -16.33
N LYS A 18 -4.55 -8.80 -15.00
CA LYS A 18 -3.41 -9.51 -14.39
C LYS A 18 -3.88 -10.81 -13.74
N ASN A 19 -3.36 -11.96 -14.18
CA ASN A 19 -3.56 -13.27 -13.53
C ASN A 19 -3.30 -13.25 -12.02
N SER A 20 -2.41 -12.36 -11.55
CA SER A 20 -2.15 -12.15 -10.13
C SER A 20 -3.39 -11.69 -9.34
N PHE A 21 -4.30 -10.91 -9.93
CA PHE A 21 -5.52 -10.44 -9.28
C PHE A 21 -6.48 -11.60 -9.04
N LEU A 22 -6.73 -12.41 -10.09
CA LEU A 22 -7.54 -13.62 -10.00
C LEU A 22 -6.95 -14.62 -9.00
N ASN A 23 -5.64 -14.84 -9.01
CA ASN A 23 -4.98 -15.75 -8.07
C ASN A 23 -5.09 -15.26 -6.62
N THR A 24 -5.00 -13.95 -6.38
CA THR A 24 -5.15 -13.38 -5.02
C THR A 24 -6.59 -13.53 -4.53
N ILE A 25 -7.57 -13.30 -5.40
CA ILE A 25 -9.00 -13.52 -5.10
C ILE A 25 -9.28 -14.99 -4.82
N LEU A 26 -8.79 -15.90 -5.67
CA LEU A 26 -8.93 -17.34 -5.49
C LEU A 26 -8.29 -17.81 -4.19
N CYS A 27 -7.10 -17.31 -3.85
CA CYS A 27 -6.42 -17.65 -2.61
C CYS A 27 -7.19 -17.15 -1.37
N LEU A 28 -7.68 -15.91 -1.40
CA LEU A 28 -8.51 -15.35 -0.31
C LEU A 28 -9.82 -16.12 -0.16
N ALA A 29 -10.50 -16.44 -1.27
CA ALA A 29 -11.72 -17.24 -1.26
C ALA A 29 -11.47 -18.65 -0.73
N PHE A 30 -10.34 -19.28 -1.08
CA PHE A 30 -9.97 -20.61 -0.63
C PHE A 30 -9.63 -20.65 0.87
N CYS A 31 -8.82 -19.70 1.37
CA CYS A 31 -8.53 -19.58 2.80
C CYS A 31 -9.81 -19.35 3.61
N PHE A 32 -10.73 -18.53 3.08
CA PHE A 32 -11.99 -18.23 3.76
C PHE A 32 -12.98 -19.41 3.72
N ALA A 33 -12.99 -20.19 2.62
CA ALA A 33 -13.74 -21.43 2.51
C ALA A 33 -13.26 -22.51 3.50
N ILE A 34 -11.94 -22.59 3.72
CA ILE A 34 -11.35 -23.48 4.73
C ILE A 34 -11.72 -23.00 6.14
N LEU A 35 -11.63 -21.70 6.40
CA LEU A 35 -12.04 -21.15 7.70
C LEU A 35 -13.53 -21.41 7.95
N SER A 36 -14.40 -21.16 6.97
CA SER A 36 -15.84 -21.36 7.14
C SER A 36 -16.21 -22.85 7.31
N SER A 37 -15.51 -23.77 6.64
CA SER A 37 -15.76 -25.22 6.81
C SER A 37 -15.25 -25.77 8.14
N ILE A 38 -14.22 -25.18 8.73
CA ILE A 38 -13.72 -25.57 10.06
C ILE A 38 -14.62 -25.02 11.17
N PHE A 39 -15.21 -23.83 10.97
CA PHE A 39 -15.93 -23.13 12.04
C PHE A 39 -17.45 -23.32 12.01
N LEU A 40 -18.08 -23.58 10.86
CA LEU A 40 -19.52 -23.84 10.77
C LEU A 40 -19.76 -25.35 10.87
N ASN A 41 -20.21 -25.81 12.04
CA ASN A 41 -20.49 -27.24 12.34
C ASN A 41 -21.48 -27.90 11.37
N ASP A 42 -22.31 -27.12 10.67
CA ASP A 42 -23.18 -27.59 9.59
C ASP A 42 -22.83 -26.88 8.27
N PHE A 43 -22.03 -27.55 7.45
CA PHE A 43 -21.70 -27.08 6.11
C PHE A 43 -22.94 -27.17 5.20
N SER A 44 -23.70 -26.08 5.08
CA SER A 44 -24.76 -25.95 4.08
C SER A 44 -24.22 -25.28 2.82
N TRP A 45 -24.50 -25.89 1.65
CA TRP A 45 -24.15 -25.31 0.35
C TRP A 45 -24.74 -23.90 0.17
N SER A 46 -25.94 -23.66 0.69
CA SER A 46 -26.57 -22.33 0.70
C SER A 46 -25.74 -21.33 1.49
N GLY A 47 -25.31 -21.66 2.71
CA GLY A 47 -24.45 -20.80 3.53
C GLY A 47 -23.10 -20.50 2.86
N PHE A 48 -22.50 -21.50 2.20
CA PHE A 48 -21.28 -21.32 1.41
C PHE A 48 -21.46 -20.31 0.27
N PHE A 49 -22.52 -20.44 -0.54
CA PHE A 49 -22.79 -19.51 -1.64
C PHE A 49 -23.15 -18.10 -1.16
N THR A 50 -23.89 -17.95 -0.07
CA THR A 50 -24.19 -16.64 0.54
C THR A 50 -22.91 -15.97 1.02
N LEU A 51 -22.02 -16.70 1.71
CA LEU A 51 -20.71 -16.19 2.14
C LEU A 51 -19.81 -15.83 0.96
N LEU A 52 -19.75 -16.67 -0.07
CA LEU A 52 -19.01 -16.39 -1.30
C LEU A 52 -19.51 -15.09 -1.96
N PHE A 53 -20.82 -14.90 -2.04
CA PHE A 53 -21.43 -13.70 -2.61
C PHE A 53 -21.09 -12.44 -1.80
N ILE A 54 -21.19 -12.50 -0.46
CA ILE A 54 -20.77 -11.42 0.43
C ILE A 54 -19.28 -11.11 0.23
N LEU A 55 -18.44 -12.14 0.08
CA LEU A 55 -17.01 -12.00 -0.13
C LEU A 55 -16.69 -11.32 -1.47
N VAL A 56 -17.39 -11.69 -2.54
CA VAL A 56 -17.30 -11.02 -3.85
C VAL A 56 -17.73 -9.56 -3.75
N ILE A 57 -18.81 -9.25 -3.03
CA ILE A 57 -19.24 -7.85 -2.81
C ILE A 57 -18.18 -7.07 -2.02
N LEU A 58 -17.64 -7.64 -0.94
CA LEU A 58 -16.58 -7.00 -0.15
C LEU A 58 -15.32 -6.74 -0.98
N LEU A 59 -14.97 -7.68 -1.87
CA LEU A 59 -13.87 -7.51 -2.81
C LEU A 59 -14.14 -6.41 -3.84
N LEU A 60 -15.40 -6.19 -4.25
CA LEU A 60 -15.80 -5.10 -5.15
C LEU A 60 -15.85 -3.73 -4.45
N ILE A 61 -16.08 -3.69 -3.14
CA ILE A 61 -16.01 -2.44 -2.37
C ILE A 61 -14.58 -1.88 -2.37
N SER A 62 -13.55 -2.73 -2.41
CA SER A 62 -12.13 -2.30 -2.49
C SER A 62 -11.83 -1.38 -3.69
N PRO A 63 -12.05 -1.80 -4.95
CA PRO A 63 -11.82 -0.94 -6.10
C PRO A 63 -12.77 0.26 -6.14
N ILE A 64 -13.99 0.17 -5.59
CA ILE A 64 -14.91 1.31 -5.48
C ILE A 64 -14.39 2.35 -4.48
N ASN A 65 -13.89 1.92 -3.33
CA ASN A 65 -13.31 2.79 -2.30
C ASN A 65 -12.01 3.44 -2.79
N ASP A 66 -11.14 2.67 -3.45
CA ASP A 66 -9.92 3.20 -4.06
C ASP A 66 -10.25 4.16 -5.23
N TYR A 67 -11.28 3.86 -6.04
CA TYR A 67 -11.83 4.77 -7.05
C TYR A 67 -12.30 6.09 -6.40
N GLY A 68 -13.16 6.01 -5.38
CA GLY A 68 -13.69 7.18 -4.69
C GLY A 68 -12.59 8.03 -4.08
N HIS A 69 -11.60 7.40 -3.45
CA HIS A 69 -10.47 8.11 -2.86
C HIS A 69 -9.57 8.77 -3.92
N ARG A 70 -9.37 8.14 -5.09
CA ARG A 70 -8.64 8.76 -6.21
C ARG A 70 -9.41 9.92 -6.85
N MET A 71 -10.71 9.76 -7.03
CA MET A 71 -11.58 10.79 -7.60
C MET A 71 -11.69 12.01 -6.69
N LEU A 72 -11.77 11.80 -5.37
CA LEU A 72 -11.84 12.87 -4.37
C LEU A 72 -10.51 13.60 -4.17
N VAL A 73 -9.38 12.90 -4.22
CA VAL A 73 -8.06 13.49 -3.94
C VAL A 73 -7.33 13.93 -5.21
N GLY A 74 -7.78 13.49 -6.40
CA GLY A 74 -7.23 13.88 -7.71
C GLY A 74 -5.77 13.47 -7.89
N LYS A 75 -5.34 12.37 -7.24
CA LYS A 75 -3.92 11.98 -7.17
C LYS A 75 -3.75 10.50 -7.52
N GLU A 76 -2.86 10.25 -8.48
CA GLU A 76 -2.54 8.91 -8.97
C GLU A 76 -1.67 8.10 -8.00
N ASP A 77 -1.58 6.79 -8.26
CA ASP A 77 -0.64 5.91 -7.57
C ASP A 77 0.80 6.29 -7.88
N VAL A 78 1.70 5.99 -6.94
CA VAL A 78 3.12 6.26 -7.07
C VAL A 78 3.85 4.93 -7.08
N ASP A 79 4.45 4.61 -8.21
CA ASP A 79 5.31 3.45 -8.34
C ASP A 79 6.68 3.75 -7.71
N LEU A 80 6.97 3.13 -6.56
CA LEU A 80 8.24 3.27 -5.86
C LEU A 80 9.41 2.59 -6.59
N SER A 81 9.15 1.67 -7.53
CA SER A 81 10.22 0.97 -8.27
C SER A 81 11.03 1.91 -9.16
N VAL A 82 10.44 3.03 -9.58
CA VAL A 82 11.07 4.02 -10.46
C VAL A 82 12.00 4.95 -9.67
N TYR A 83 11.92 4.97 -8.34
CA TYR A 83 12.73 5.85 -7.49
C TYR A 83 14.02 5.17 -7.00
N PRO A 84 15.14 5.91 -6.95
CA PRO A 84 15.31 7.28 -7.46
C PRO A 84 15.32 7.34 -8.98
N THR A 85 14.74 8.40 -9.56
CA THR A 85 14.71 8.54 -11.04
C THR A 85 15.96 9.20 -11.62
N SER A 86 16.89 9.64 -10.76
CA SER A 86 18.22 10.11 -11.13
C SER A 86 19.23 9.70 -10.08
N THR A 87 20.43 9.33 -10.54
CA THR A 87 21.50 8.87 -9.67
C THR A 87 22.44 10.00 -9.24
N TYR A 88 22.50 11.10 -10.02
CA TYR A 88 23.56 12.12 -9.89
C TYR A 88 23.03 13.56 -9.77
N ASP A 89 21.74 13.80 -10.01
CA ASP A 89 21.17 15.15 -9.93
C ASP A 89 20.66 15.44 -8.51
N ILE A 90 21.40 16.27 -7.76
CA ILE A 90 21.06 16.67 -6.39
C ILE A 90 19.70 17.37 -6.33
N LYS A 91 19.38 18.23 -7.31
CA LYS A 91 18.14 19.00 -7.28
C LYS A 91 16.96 18.05 -7.44
N LYS A 92 17.04 17.15 -8.41
CA LYS A 92 16.01 16.14 -8.66
C LYS A 92 15.86 15.16 -7.49
N LEU A 93 16.97 14.69 -6.90
CA LEU A 93 16.95 13.84 -5.71
C LEU A 93 16.28 14.52 -4.51
N LYS A 94 16.48 15.83 -4.31
CA LYS A 94 15.79 16.61 -3.25
C LYS A 94 14.29 16.74 -3.52
N GLU A 95 13.90 17.04 -4.76
CA GLU A 95 12.48 17.13 -5.15
C GLU A 95 11.75 15.79 -4.95
N GLU A 96 12.40 14.68 -5.34
CA GLU A 96 11.89 13.33 -5.11
C GLU A 96 11.78 13.00 -3.62
N LEU A 97 12.80 13.36 -2.83
CA LEU A 97 12.80 13.17 -1.38
C LEU A 97 11.61 13.88 -0.73
N GLU A 98 11.42 15.17 -1.00
CA GLU A 98 10.30 15.95 -0.46
C GLU A 98 8.94 15.34 -0.86
N ARG A 99 8.83 14.83 -2.09
CA ARG A 99 7.62 14.16 -2.57
C ARG A 99 7.35 12.87 -1.80
N LEU A 100 8.38 12.04 -1.58
CA LEU A 100 8.24 10.78 -0.84
C LEU A 100 7.97 11.02 0.66
N GLU A 101 8.62 12.02 1.27
CA GLU A 101 8.36 12.42 2.67
C GLU A 101 6.91 12.90 2.85
N LYS A 102 6.39 13.70 1.91
CA LYS A 102 4.96 14.08 1.90
C LYS A 102 4.02 12.88 1.78
N LEU A 103 4.40 11.81 1.09
CA LEU A 103 3.62 10.57 1.03
C LEU A 103 3.69 9.78 2.34
N ASN A 104 4.79 9.91 3.08
CA ASN A 104 4.96 9.22 4.36
C ASN A 104 4.12 9.84 5.48
N LEU A 105 3.72 11.10 5.31
CA LEU A 105 2.82 11.79 6.22
C LEU A 105 1.36 11.33 6.04
N GLY A 106 0.72 10.95 7.16
CA GLY A 106 -0.69 10.59 7.20
C GLY A 106 -1.03 9.33 6.39
N LYS A 107 -2.03 9.43 5.50
CA LYS A 107 -2.55 8.30 4.69
C LYS A 107 -1.94 8.21 3.29
N GLY A 108 -0.89 9.00 3.00
CA GLY A 108 -0.25 9.05 1.68
C GLY A 108 0.38 7.71 1.24
N TYR A 109 0.78 6.87 2.19
CA TYR A 109 1.36 5.53 1.94
C TYR A 109 0.43 4.62 1.13
N ARG A 110 -0.90 4.83 1.16
CA ARG A 110 -1.85 4.05 0.36
C ARG A 110 -1.62 4.21 -1.13
N ARG A 111 -1.03 5.33 -1.56
CA ARG A 111 -0.69 5.59 -2.97
C ARG A 111 0.51 4.79 -3.46
N VAL A 112 1.34 4.27 -2.55
CA VAL A 112 2.49 3.42 -2.90
C VAL A 112 2.19 1.93 -2.76
N MET A 113 0.96 1.58 -2.37
CA MET A 113 0.51 0.20 -2.33
C MET A 113 0.27 -0.30 -3.75
N ASN A 114 0.72 -1.52 -4.03
CA ASN A 114 0.37 -2.20 -5.27
C ASN A 114 -1.08 -2.70 -5.20
N ILE A 115 -1.63 -3.11 -6.35
CA ILE A 115 -3.05 -3.49 -6.47
C ILE A 115 -3.41 -4.62 -5.50
N ASN A 116 -2.53 -5.62 -5.33
CA ASN A 116 -2.78 -6.74 -4.44
C ASN A 116 -2.84 -6.29 -2.97
N GLU A 117 -1.91 -5.43 -2.53
CA GLU A 117 -1.93 -4.87 -1.18
C GLU A 117 -3.18 -4.05 -0.92
N LYS A 118 -3.63 -3.25 -1.89
CA LYS A 118 -4.87 -2.48 -1.77
C LYS A 118 -6.10 -3.38 -1.62
N LEU A 119 -6.12 -4.51 -2.33
CA LEU A 119 -7.20 -5.49 -2.23
C LEU A 119 -7.19 -6.18 -0.87
N VAL A 120 -6.03 -6.69 -0.44
CA VAL A 120 -5.89 -7.33 0.86
C VAL A 120 -6.23 -6.35 1.98
N TYR A 121 -5.77 -5.11 1.89
CA TYR A 121 -6.07 -4.04 2.84
C TYR A 121 -7.57 -3.77 2.96
N SER A 122 -8.25 -3.59 1.83
CA SER A 122 -9.68 -3.29 1.81
C SER A 122 -10.52 -4.51 2.19
N PHE A 123 -10.12 -5.71 1.76
CA PHE A 123 -10.70 -6.96 2.20
C PHE A 123 -10.62 -7.10 3.73
N SER A 124 -9.47 -6.80 4.31
CA SER A 124 -9.27 -6.86 5.77
C SER A 124 -10.22 -5.91 6.52
N ILE A 125 -10.40 -4.69 6.01
CA ILE A 125 -11.36 -3.72 6.55
C ILE A 125 -12.80 -4.22 6.40
N GLY A 126 -13.13 -4.79 5.24
CA GLY A 126 -14.46 -5.32 4.96
C GLY A 126 -14.82 -6.50 5.87
N VAL A 127 -13.90 -7.46 6.01
CA VAL A 127 -14.04 -8.61 6.91
C VAL A 127 -14.16 -8.17 8.36
N PHE A 128 -13.35 -7.21 8.79
CA PHE A 128 -13.46 -6.60 10.12
C PHE A 128 -14.84 -5.96 10.35
N GLY A 129 -15.30 -5.13 9.41
CA GLY A 129 -16.57 -4.41 9.53
C GLY A 129 -17.79 -5.35 9.52
N VAL A 130 -17.81 -6.33 8.61
CA VAL A 130 -18.88 -7.33 8.54
C VAL A 130 -18.87 -8.24 9.77
N GLY A 131 -17.70 -8.69 10.21
CA GLY A 131 -17.55 -9.47 11.42
C GLY A 131 -18.11 -8.73 12.64
N LEU A 132 -17.73 -7.46 12.84
CA LEU A 132 -18.27 -6.63 13.91
C LEU A 132 -19.79 -6.44 13.82
N PHE A 133 -20.32 -6.21 12.63
CA PHE A 133 -21.75 -6.03 12.43
C PHE A 133 -22.54 -7.29 12.81
N ILE A 134 -22.07 -8.46 12.41
CA ILE A 134 -22.72 -9.73 12.73
C ILE A 134 -22.59 -10.07 14.21
N VAL A 135 -21.42 -9.80 14.83
CA VAL A 135 -21.25 -9.91 16.28
C VAL A 135 -22.26 -9.03 17.01
N ALA A 136 -22.43 -7.78 16.59
CA ALA A 136 -23.39 -6.86 17.20
C ALA A 136 -24.83 -7.37 17.07
N LEU A 137 -25.25 -7.85 15.90
CA LEU A 137 -26.58 -8.42 15.68
C LEU A 137 -26.82 -9.67 16.55
N LYS A 138 -25.85 -10.58 16.62
CA LYS A 138 -25.96 -11.81 17.42
C LYS A 138 -26.06 -11.52 18.92
N LEU A 139 -25.30 -10.53 19.41
CA LEU A 139 -25.41 -10.07 20.80
C LEU A 139 -26.79 -9.48 21.11
N ILE A 140 -27.38 -8.72 20.19
CA ILE A 140 -28.73 -8.16 20.35
C ILE A 140 -29.79 -9.26 20.38
N ASN A 141 -29.64 -10.30 19.56
CA ASN A 141 -30.60 -11.40 19.44
C ASN A 141 -30.39 -12.54 20.46
N GLY A 142 -29.35 -12.47 21.29
CA GLY A 142 -29.03 -13.51 22.29
C GLY A 142 -28.53 -14.84 21.70
N GLU A 143 -28.03 -14.83 20.46
CA GLU A 143 -27.56 -16.04 19.75
C GLU A 143 -26.03 -16.19 19.86
N PHE A 144 -25.56 -17.11 20.71
CA PHE A 144 -24.12 -17.25 21.01
C PHE A 144 -23.40 -18.36 20.24
N THR A 145 -24.12 -19.24 19.56
CA THR A 145 -23.59 -20.52 19.02
C THR A 145 -22.39 -20.35 18.08
N ASP A 146 -22.37 -19.28 17.28
CA ASP A 146 -21.27 -19.00 16.33
C ASP A 146 -20.51 -17.70 16.66
N LEU A 147 -20.72 -17.12 17.85
CA LEU A 147 -20.17 -15.80 18.19
C LEU A 147 -18.63 -15.81 18.16
N VAL A 148 -18.01 -16.90 18.64
CA VAL A 148 -16.55 -17.09 18.64
C VAL A 148 -15.99 -17.08 17.22
N ASN A 149 -16.72 -17.66 16.27
CA ASN A 149 -16.30 -17.74 14.87
C ASN A 149 -16.29 -16.34 14.25
N TRP A 150 -17.34 -15.55 14.49
CA TRP A 150 -17.44 -14.19 13.99
C TRP A 150 -16.42 -13.25 14.65
N LEU A 151 -16.16 -13.40 15.96
CA LEU A 151 -15.08 -12.69 16.64
C LEU A 151 -13.70 -13.05 16.07
N SER A 152 -13.48 -14.31 15.71
CA SER A 152 -12.22 -14.77 15.08
C SER A 152 -12.03 -14.15 13.70
N ILE A 153 -13.10 -14.06 12.91
CA ILE A 153 -13.11 -13.37 11.61
C ILE A 153 -12.79 -11.87 11.79
N THR A 154 -13.39 -11.22 12.78
CA THR A 154 -13.09 -9.82 13.13
C THR A 154 -11.63 -9.63 13.52
N ALA A 155 -11.08 -10.51 14.37
CA ALA A 155 -9.69 -10.48 14.80
C ALA A 155 -8.73 -10.67 13.63
N PHE A 156 -9.05 -11.58 12.70
CA PHE A 156 -8.28 -11.78 11.48
C PHE A 156 -8.23 -10.53 10.60
N GLY A 157 -9.38 -9.87 10.39
CA GLY A 157 -9.44 -8.59 9.68
C GLY A 157 -8.58 -7.50 10.34
N MET A 158 -8.65 -7.40 11.68
CA MET A 158 -7.80 -6.46 12.44
C MET A 158 -6.31 -6.79 12.38
N ALA A 159 -5.93 -8.06 12.26
CA ALA A 159 -4.53 -8.46 12.21
C ALA A 159 -3.90 -8.19 10.82
N LEU A 160 -4.65 -8.40 9.73
CA LEU A 160 -4.14 -8.23 8.37
C LEU A 160 -4.02 -6.75 7.93
N TYR A 161 -4.98 -5.91 8.33
CA TYR A 161 -4.98 -4.47 8.03
C TYR A 161 -3.63 -3.77 8.33
N PRO A 162 -3.08 -3.85 9.56
CA PRO A 162 -1.87 -3.14 9.93
C PRO A 162 -0.63 -3.74 9.28
N MET A 163 -0.64 -5.03 8.92
CA MET A 163 0.48 -5.66 8.20
C MET A 163 0.67 -5.04 6.82
N MET A 164 -0.42 -4.83 6.07
CA MET A 164 -0.36 -4.18 4.75
C MET A 164 0.04 -2.71 4.87
N GLU A 165 -0.53 -1.99 5.84
CA GLU A 165 -0.13 -0.60 6.13
C GLU A 165 1.35 -0.48 6.46
N THR A 166 1.86 -1.36 7.32
CA THR A 166 3.27 -1.36 7.76
C THR A 166 4.21 -1.72 6.60
N ALA A 167 3.85 -2.71 5.78
CA ALA A 167 4.65 -3.08 4.60
C ALA A 167 4.82 -1.91 3.63
N ALA A 168 3.74 -1.18 3.33
CA ALA A 168 3.78 -0.01 2.46
C ALA A 168 4.63 1.13 3.04
N LYS A 169 4.45 1.43 4.34
CA LYS A 169 5.26 2.43 5.06
C LYS A 169 6.73 2.07 5.08
N ASN A 170 7.07 0.80 5.33
CA ASN A 170 8.46 0.35 5.38
C ASN A 170 9.16 0.46 4.02
N ARG A 171 8.47 0.12 2.92
CA ARG A 171 9.03 0.34 1.58
C ARG A 171 9.25 1.82 1.27
N LEU A 172 8.29 2.67 1.63
CA LEU A 172 8.41 4.11 1.44
C LEU A 172 9.58 4.69 2.25
N ALA A 173 9.69 4.31 3.52
CA ALA A 173 10.79 4.70 4.39
C ALA A 173 12.14 4.18 3.85
N GLY A 174 12.19 2.94 3.37
CA GLY A 174 13.38 2.37 2.73
C GLY A 174 13.83 3.18 1.53
N LYS A 175 12.89 3.64 0.69
CA LYS A 175 13.21 4.50 -0.47
C LYS A 175 13.63 5.91 -0.07
N ILE A 176 13.02 6.49 0.95
CA ILE A 176 13.45 7.77 1.53
C ILE A 176 14.90 7.68 2.02
N ASN A 177 15.23 6.61 2.75
CA ASN A 177 16.59 6.37 3.27
C ASN A 177 17.60 6.16 2.13
N GLU A 178 17.23 5.44 1.07
CA GLU A 178 18.07 5.27 -0.11
C GLU A 178 18.42 6.62 -0.76
N ILE A 179 17.44 7.50 -0.92
CA ILE A 179 17.64 8.85 -1.50
C ILE A 179 18.50 9.72 -0.56
N HIS A 180 18.24 9.69 0.75
CA HIS A 180 19.06 10.39 1.75
C HIS A 180 20.52 9.96 1.69
N SER A 181 20.77 8.64 1.64
CA SER A 181 22.14 8.09 1.52
C SER A 181 22.84 8.63 0.28
N ARG A 182 22.18 8.58 -0.88
CA ARG A 182 22.76 9.08 -2.14
C ARG A 182 23.03 10.59 -2.10
N LEU A 183 22.14 11.37 -1.49
CA LEU A 183 22.34 12.81 -1.32
C LEU A 183 23.55 13.12 -0.44
N ASN A 184 23.76 12.33 0.62
CA ASN A 184 24.92 12.48 1.49
C ASN A 184 26.21 12.08 0.77
N ASP A 185 26.23 10.95 0.06
CA ASP A 185 27.39 10.51 -0.73
C ASP A 185 27.83 11.58 -1.75
N ILE A 186 26.87 12.20 -2.45
CA ILE A 186 27.19 13.25 -3.42
C ILE A 186 27.75 14.50 -2.72
N LYS A 187 27.18 14.89 -1.58
CA LYS A 187 27.68 16.05 -0.81
C LYS A 187 29.09 15.81 -0.30
N ASP A 188 29.38 14.61 0.20
CA ASP A 188 30.70 14.26 0.72
C ASP A 188 31.75 14.29 -0.38
N ARG A 189 31.45 13.70 -1.55
CA ARG A 189 32.33 13.79 -2.74
C ARG A 189 32.53 15.24 -3.20
N GLN A 190 31.50 16.09 -3.12
CA GLN A 190 31.65 17.52 -3.45
C GLN A 190 32.53 18.27 -2.45
N ASN A 191 32.43 17.94 -1.17
CA ASN A 191 33.25 18.55 -0.12
C ASN A 191 34.71 18.12 -0.24
N GLU A 192 34.98 16.84 -0.47
CA GLU A 192 36.32 16.31 -0.71
C GLU A 192 36.96 16.98 -1.94
N ASN A 193 36.23 17.10 -3.04
CA ASN A 193 36.70 17.80 -4.25
C ASN A 193 37.00 19.29 -4.00
N LYS A 194 36.23 19.97 -3.15
CA LYS A 194 36.49 21.36 -2.78
C LYS A 194 37.74 21.47 -1.91
N LEU A 195 37.90 20.60 -0.92
CA LEU A 195 39.09 20.54 -0.06
C LEU A 195 40.34 20.28 -0.89
N ASN A 196 40.30 19.31 -1.81
CA ASN A 196 41.42 19.00 -2.70
C ASN A 196 41.81 20.18 -3.59
N LYS A 197 40.83 20.94 -4.11
CA LYS A 197 41.10 22.17 -4.88
C LYS A 197 41.78 23.25 -4.02
N ILE A 198 41.35 23.42 -2.77
CA ILE A 198 41.94 24.39 -1.84
C ILE A 198 43.39 23.97 -1.51
N LEU A 199 43.61 22.70 -1.15
CA LEU A 199 44.94 22.17 -0.84
C LEU A 199 45.91 22.35 -2.01
N HIS A 200 45.48 21.97 -3.22
CA HIS A 200 46.30 22.15 -4.42
C HIS A 200 46.60 23.63 -4.74
N THR A 201 45.68 24.54 -4.42
CA THR A 201 45.92 25.99 -4.55
C THR A 201 46.94 26.48 -3.52
N LEU A 202 46.88 25.99 -2.28
CA LEU A 202 47.85 26.30 -1.23
C LEU A 202 49.25 25.76 -1.55
N GLU A 203 49.36 24.54 -2.08
CA GLU A 203 50.64 23.98 -2.53
C GLU A 203 51.25 24.80 -3.66
N LYS A 204 50.45 25.24 -4.62
CA LYS A 204 50.92 26.13 -5.69
C LYS A 204 51.44 27.46 -5.16
N LEU A 205 50.73 28.08 -4.22
CA LEU A 205 51.16 29.34 -3.59
C LEU A 205 52.44 29.14 -2.76
N LYS A 206 52.59 28.01 -2.07
CA LYS A 206 53.80 27.67 -1.32
C LYS A 206 55.01 27.50 -2.22
N ASN A 207 54.85 26.88 -3.40
CA ASN A 207 55.95 26.63 -4.34
C ASN A 207 56.36 27.87 -5.17
N GLN A 208 55.66 29.01 -5.02
CA GLN A 208 55.97 30.28 -5.69
C GLN A 208 56.76 31.26 -4.81
N ASN A 209 56.94 30.94 -3.52
CA ASN A 209 57.75 31.69 -2.56
C ASN A 209 59.02 30.89 -2.21
#